data_AF-A0A962DZM5-F1
#
_entry.id   AF-A0A962DZM5-F1
#
_cell.length_a   1.000
_cell.length_b   1.000
_cell.length_c   1.000
_cell.angle_alpha   90.00
_cell.angle_beta   90.00
_cell.angle_gamma   90.00
#
_symmetry.space_group_name_H-M   'P 1'
#
loop_
_entity.id
_entity.type
_entity.pdbx_description
1 polymer ?
#
loop_
_entity_poly.entity_id
_entity_poly.type
_entity_poly.pdbx_seq_one_letter_code
_entity_poly.pdbx_strand_id
1 'polypeptide(L)'
;DLRIQRAILERVPEVQRIVARVGSDELGLDPMGLNQTDTFLVLKPKVEWREPDKAWLMDELRKVLADFPGVAYSFTQPIEMRVSEMIVGVRGDVAIKIFGPDLGTLNALAQQVVDAVKPIPGAEDVFTVKNEGLQYYRIEIDRLAAGRLGFNVDEVQHALRTQVEGRVLG
;
A
#
# COMPACT_ATOMS: atom_id res chain seq x y z
N ASP A 1 8.55 7.77 -2.86
CA ASP A 1 7.33 8.55 -3.10
C ASP A 1 7.55 9.85 -3.88
N LEU A 2 8.32 10.82 -3.38
CA LEU A 2 8.56 12.11 -4.07
C LEU A 2 9.12 11.99 -5.51
N ARG A 3 9.88 10.93 -5.80
CA ARG A 3 10.40 10.67 -7.16
C ARG A 3 9.29 10.43 -8.19
N ILE A 4 8.25 9.68 -7.81
CA ILE A 4 7.09 9.42 -8.68
C ILE A 4 6.33 10.72 -8.91
N GLN A 5 6.07 11.46 -7.83
CA GLN A 5 5.34 12.73 -7.91
C GLN A 5 6.05 13.74 -8.81
N ARG A 6 7.38 13.86 -8.70
CA ARG A 6 8.19 14.72 -9.60
C ARG A 6 8.11 14.25 -11.04
N ALA A 7 8.30 12.95 -11.29
CA ALA A 7 8.23 12.42 -12.65
C ALA A 7 6.85 12.64 -13.31
N ILE A 8 5.76 12.52 -12.54
CA ILE A 8 4.41 12.83 -13.02
C ILE A 8 4.29 14.32 -13.35
N LEU A 9 4.68 15.22 -12.44
CA LEU A 9 4.59 16.67 -12.67
C LEU A 9 5.47 17.15 -13.83
N GLU A 10 6.61 16.49 -14.08
CA GLU A 10 7.52 16.81 -15.18
C GLU A 10 7.00 16.34 -16.54
N ARG A 11 6.34 15.17 -16.59
CA ARG A 11 5.98 14.49 -17.86
C ARG A 11 4.50 14.57 -18.21
N VAL A 12 3.63 14.88 -17.25
CA VAL A 12 2.17 14.95 -17.42
C VAL A 12 1.70 16.36 -17.04
N PRO A 13 1.83 17.35 -17.95
CA PRO A 13 1.50 18.76 -17.68
C PRO A 13 0.03 19.00 -17.37
N GLU A 14 -0.86 18.02 -17.61
CA GLU A 14 -2.26 18.05 -17.20
C GLU A 14 -2.44 18.02 -15.67
N VAL A 15 -1.44 17.50 -14.94
CA VAL A 15 -1.44 17.46 -13.47
C VAL A 15 -0.91 18.79 -12.93
N GLN A 16 -1.77 19.54 -12.25
CA GLN A 16 -1.42 20.82 -11.64
C GLN A 16 -0.70 20.65 -10.30
N ARG A 17 -1.19 19.72 -9.46
CA ARG A 17 -0.64 19.46 -8.13
C ARG A 17 -0.88 18.02 -7.71
N ILE A 18 0.00 17.51 -6.86
CA ILE A 18 -0.15 16.20 -6.25
C ILE A 18 -0.22 16.38 -4.73
N VAL A 19 -1.14 15.64 -4.10
CA VAL A 19 -1.21 15.48 -2.65
C VAL A 19 -1.16 13.99 -2.37
N ALA A 20 -0.19 13.54 -1.58
CA ALA A 20 -0.07 12.13 -1.23
C ALA A 20 -0.25 11.95 0.27
N ARG A 21 -0.93 10.86 0.64
CA ARG A 21 -1.10 10.42 2.02
C ARG A 21 -0.60 8.98 2.13
N VAL A 22 0.48 8.80 2.87
CA VAL A 22 1.08 7.50 3.18
C VAL A 22 0.53 6.99 4.50
N GLY A 23 0.21 5.70 4.55
CA GLY A 23 -0.23 5.04 5.78
C GLY A 23 -1.60 5.50 6.26
N SER A 24 -1.91 5.16 7.51
CA SER A 24 -3.19 5.41 8.15
C SER A 24 -3.28 6.83 8.72
N ASP A 25 -4.50 7.34 8.87
CA ASP A 25 -4.76 8.59 9.56
C ASP A 25 -4.65 8.42 11.08
N GLU A 26 -4.47 9.53 11.81
CA GLU A 26 -4.33 9.51 13.28
C GLU A 26 -5.58 8.95 13.98
N LEU A 27 -6.76 9.12 13.36
CA LEU A 27 -8.02 8.58 13.87
C LEU A 27 -8.18 7.08 13.60
N GLY A 28 -7.32 6.48 12.76
CA GLY A 28 -7.35 5.05 12.42
C GLY A 28 -8.61 4.62 11.67
N LEU A 29 -9.28 5.54 10.98
CA LEU A 29 -10.47 5.24 10.19
C LEU A 29 -10.10 4.59 8.85
N ASP A 30 -8.87 4.81 8.39
CA ASP A 30 -8.35 4.26 7.15
C ASP A 30 -7.36 3.12 7.43
N PRO A 31 -7.67 1.84 7.14
CA PRO A 31 -6.81 0.69 7.47
C PRO A 31 -5.62 0.54 6.50
N MET A 32 -4.97 1.65 6.16
CA MET A 32 -3.87 1.70 5.21
C MET A 32 -2.59 1.14 5.82
N GLY A 33 -1.92 0.27 5.07
CA GLY A 33 -0.57 -0.19 5.44
C GLY A 33 0.46 0.94 5.33
N LEU A 34 1.54 0.84 6.10
CA LEU A 34 2.64 1.82 6.08
C LEU A 34 3.31 1.99 4.71
N ASN A 35 3.21 0.96 3.85
CA ASN A 35 3.75 0.95 2.49
C ASN A 35 2.71 1.27 1.42
N GLN A 36 1.54 1.77 1.82
CA GLN A 36 0.48 2.18 0.89
C GLN A 36 0.37 3.70 0.87
N THR A 37 0.18 4.24 -0.33
CA THR A 37 0.04 5.67 -0.56
C THR A 37 -1.20 5.95 -1.38
N ASP A 38 -2.10 6.79 -0.87
CA ASP A 38 -3.14 7.41 -1.68
C ASP A 38 -2.58 8.67 -2.34
N THR A 39 -2.60 8.73 -3.66
CA THR A 39 -2.11 9.88 -4.43
C THR A 39 -3.27 10.59 -5.11
N PHE A 40 -3.55 11.82 -4.66
CA PHE A 40 -4.56 12.70 -5.23
C PHE A 40 -3.93 13.62 -6.27
N LEU A 41 -4.35 13.46 -7.52
CA LEU A 41 -3.94 14.32 -8.64
C LEU A 41 -4.96 15.45 -8.82
N VAL A 42 -4.53 16.68 -8.60
CA VAL A 42 -5.30 17.88 -8.95
C VAL A 42 -5.02 18.19 -10.41
N LEU A 43 -6.03 18.03 -11.25
CA LEU A 43 -5.90 18.21 -12.70
C LEU A 43 -6.25 19.65 -13.09
N LYS A 44 -5.60 20.14 -14.14
CA LYS A 44 -5.98 21.40 -14.80
C LYS A 44 -7.40 21.31 -15.39
N PRO A 45 -8.06 22.44 -15.69
CA PRO A 45 -9.25 22.45 -16.53
C PRO A 45 -9.05 21.65 -17.83
N LYS A 46 -10.04 20.84 -18.22
CA LYS A 46 -9.94 19.96 -19.40
C LYS A 46 -9.56 20.67 -20.71
N VAL A 47 -9.91 21.96 -20.83
CA VAL A 47 -9.59 22.79 -22.00
C VAL A 47 -8.09 23.08 -22.15
N GLU A 48 -7.31 22.91 -21.09
CA GLU A 48 -5.86 23.08 -21.09
C GLU A 48 -5.10 21.75 -21.29
N TRP A 49 -5.81 20.64 -21.49
CA TRP A 49 -5.18 19.34 -21.68
C TRP A 49 -4.69 19.21 -23.11
N ARG A 50 -3.54 18.54 -23.30
CA ARG A 50 -3.06 18.20 -24.65
C ARG A 50 -4.11 17.39 -25.42
N GLU A 51 -4.78 16.48 -24.72
CA GLU A 51 -5.93 15.74 -25.21
C GLU A 51 -6.99 15.67 -24.10
N PRO A 52 -8.23 16.18 -24.30
CA PRO A 52 -9.25 16.30 -23.26
C PRO A 52 -9.97 14.98 -22.96
N ASP A 53 -9.23 13.87 -23.00
CA ASP A 53 -9.72 12.52 -22.76
C ASP A 53 -9.11 11.92 -21.48
N LYS A 54 -9.97 11.26 -20.69
CA LYS A 54 -9.56 10.64 -19.42
C LYS A 54 -8.74 9.38 -19.66
N ALA A 55 -9.11 8.56 -20.64
CA ALA A 55 -8.39 7.31 -20.92
C ALA A 55 -6.97 7.62 -21.41
N TRP A 56 -6.83 8.58 -22.31
CA TRP A 56 -5.53 9.10 -22.73
C TRP A 56 -4.67 9.58 -21.55
N LEU A 57 -5.23 10.36 -20.63
CA LEU A 57 -4.49 10.84 -19.45
C LEU A 57 -4.02 9.68 -18.56
N MET A 58 -4.87 8.68 -18.36
CA MET A 58 -4.52 7.47 -17.60
C MET A 58 -3.37 6.73 -18.27
N ASP A 59 -3.36 6.62 -19.60
CA ASP A 59 -2.27 5.98 -20.34
C ASP A 59 -0.96 6.77 -20.26
N GLU A 60 -1.01 8.10 -20.29
CA GLU A 60 0.17 8.94 -20.05
C GLU A 60 0.74 8.73 -18.64
N LEU A 61 -0.12 8.62 -17.62
CA LEU A 61 0.30 8.31 -16.26
C LEU A 61 0.92 6.91 -16.16
N ARG A 62 0.34 5.89 -16.81
CA ARG A 62 0.90 4.53 -16.88
C ARG A 62 2.29 4.52 -17.48
N LYS A 63 2.54 5.27 -18.55
CA LYS A 63 3.87 5.39 -19.17
C LYS A 63 4.92 5.97 -18.21
N VAL A 64 4.53 6.89 -17.32
CA VAL A 64 5.43 7.41 -16.28
C VAL A 64 5.67 6.38 -15.18
N LEU A 65 4.62 5.70 -14.73
CA LEU A 65 4.70 4.72 -13.63
C LEU A 65 5.45 3.45 -14.04
N ALA A 66 5.48 3.10 -15.32
CA ALA A 66 6.26 1.98 -15.85
C ALA A 66 7.76 2.06 -15.55
N ASP A 67 8.30 3.27 -15.33
CA ASP A 67 9.72 3.49 -14.99
C ASP A 67 10.03 3.22 -13.50
N PHE A 68 9.02 2.88 -12.69
CA PHE A 68 9.15 2.65 -11.25
C PHE A 68 8.89 1.18 -10.89
N PRO A 69 9.87 0.28 -11.10
CA PRO A 69 9.71 -1.12 -10.76
C PRO A 69 9.49 -1.32 -9.26
N GLY A 70 8.65 -2.30 -8.92
CA GLY A 70 8.32 -2.63 -7.53
C GLY A 70 7.15 -1.82 -6.94
N VAL A 71 6.50 -0.97 -7.73
CA VAL A 71 5.30 -0.23 -7.33
C VAL A 71 4.09 -0.78 -8.09
N ALA A 72 3.12 -1.30 -7.35
CA ALA A 72 1.80 -1.59 -7.90
C ALA A 72 0.94 -0.32 -7.82
N TYR A 73 0.14 -0.06 -8.85
CA TYR A 73 -0.72 1.12 -8.93
C TYR A 73 -2.07 0.74 -9.53
N SER A 74 -3.09 1.52 -9.18
CA SER A 74 -4.44 1.44 -9.73
C SER A 74 -5.05 2.82 -9.76
N PHE A 75 -5.78 3.16 -10.81
CA PHE A 75 -6.46 4.45 -10.92
C PHE A 75 -7.92 4.35 -10.47
N THR A 76 -8.39 5.35 -9.73
CA THR A 76 -9.78 5.41 -9.25
C THR A 76 -10.20 6.87 -9.05
N GLN A 77 -11.47 7.12 -8.72
CA GLN A 77 -11.96 8.42 -8.28
C GLN A 77 -12.20 8.42 -6.77
N PRO A 78 -11.89 9.53 -6.05
CA PRO A 78 -11.96 9.55 -4.59
C PRO A 78 -13.32 9.12 -4.00
N ILE A 79 -14.43 9.49 -4.65
CA ILE A 79 -15.78 9.13 -4.17
C ILE A 79 -16.06 7.65 -4.41
N GLU A 80 -15.78 7.17 -5.62
CA GLU A 80 -15.98 5.77 -6.02
C GLU A 80 -15.16 4.82 -5.15
N MET A 81 -13.87 5.13 -4.96
CA MET A 81 -12.97 4.38 -4.09
C MET A 81 -13.55 4.19 -2.68
N ARG A 82 -14.03 5.27 -2.05
CA ARG A 82 -14.59 5.20 -0.69
C ARG A 82 -15.86 4.37 -0.62
N VAL A 83 -16.71 4.45 -1.64
CA VAL A 83 -17.91 3.61 -1.72
C VAL A 83 -17.54 2.13 -1.87
N SER A 84 -16.59 1.80 -2.75
CA SER A 84 -16.12 0.43 -2.95
C SER A 84 -15.43 -0.15 -1.71
N GLU A 85 -14.63 0.66 -1.01
CA GLU A 85 -14.03 0.27 0.27
C GLU A 85 -15.08 -0.02 1.34
N MET A 86 -16.13 0.81 1.44
CA MET A 86 -17.23 0.60 2.40
C MET A 86 -18.06 -0.65 2.10
N ILE A 87 -18.34 -0.94 0.82
CA ILE A 87 -19.27 -2.00 0.43
C ILE A 87 -18.56 -3.36 0.32
N VAL A 88 -17.42 -3.40 -0.37
CA VAL A 88 -16.77 -4.65 -0.80
C VAL A 88 -15.47 -4.92 -0.02
N GLY A 89 -14.91 -3.87 0.62
CA GLY A 89 -13.65 -3.93 1.36
C GLY A 89 -12.41 -3.98 0.45
N VAL A 90 -12.54 -3.52 -0.80
CA VAL A 90 -11.48 -3.55 -1.82
C VAL A 90 -11.51 -2.26 -2.66
N ARG A 91 -10.37 -1.88 -3.25
CA ARG A 91 -10.21 -0.61 -4.00
C ARG A 91 -10.42 -0.71 -5.52
N GLY A 92 -10.57 -1.92 -6.04
CA GLY A 92 -10.79 -2.17 -7.47
C GLY A 92 -12.24 -2.50 -7.78
N ASP A 93 -12.62 -2.32 -9.04
CA ASP A 93 -13.98 -2.61 -9.54
C ASP A 93 -14.35 -4.09 -9.40
N VAL A 94 -13.34 -4.97 -9.51
CA VAL A 94 -13.49 -6.43 -9.37
C VAL A 94 -12.45 -6.93 -8.37
N ALA A 95 -12.87 -7.83 -7.47
CA ALA A 95 -11.97 -8.49 -6.54
C ALA A 95 -12.15 -10.01 -6.54
N ILE A 96 -11.01 -10.71 -6.50
CA ILE A 96 -10.96 -12.16 -6.37
C ILE A 96 -10.39 -12.47 -4.98
N LYS A 97 -11.20 -13.09 -4.12
CA LYS A 97 -10.81 -13.44 -2.74
C LYS A 97 -10.49 -14.93 -2.64
N ILE A 98 -9.27 -15.25 -2.19
CA ILE A 98 -8.80 -16.62 -1.96
C ILE A 98 -8.74 -16.85 -0.46
N PHE A 99 -9.42 -17.88 0.03
CA PHE A 99 -9.49 -18.20 1.46
C PHE A 99 -8.79 -19.52 1.75
N GLY A 100 -8.05 -19.54 2.86
CA GLY A 100 -7.33 -20.73 3.31
C GLY A 100 -6.47 -20.44 4.53
N PRO A 101 -5.92 -21.48 5.17
CA PRO A 101 -5.12 -21.33 6.39
C PRO A 101 -3.62 -21.08 6.13
N ASP A 102 -3.10 -21.45 4.95
CA ASP A 102 -1.67 -21.40 4.65
C ASP A 102 -1.31 -20.21 3.77
N LEU A 103 -0.60 -19.23 4.34
CA LEU A 103 -0.23 -18.00 3.66
C LEU A 103 0.67 -18.22 2.44
N GLY A 104 1.56 -19.21 2.48
CA GLY A 104 2.46 -19.53 1.36
C GLY A 104 1.68 -20.01 0.13
N THR A 105 0.76 -20.94 0.33
CA THR A 105 -0.16 -21.45 -0.69
C THR A 105 -1.05 -20.33 -1.23
N LEU A 106 -1.60 -19.49 -0.34
CA LEU A 106 -2.43 -18.36 -0.76
C LEU A 106 -1.67 -17.36 -1.63
N ASN A 107 -0.44 -16.99 -1.26
CA ASN A 107 0.40 -16.10 -2.06
C ASN A 107 0.72 -16.69 -3.44
N ALA A 108 1.02 -17.99 -3.51
CA ALA A 108 1.29 -18.69 -4.77
C ALA A 108 0.05 -18.74 -5.68
N LEU A 109 -1.12 -19.08 -5.13
CA LEU A 109 -2.38 -19.09 -5.87
C LEU A 109 -2.77 -17.68 -6.34
N ALA A 110 -2.58 -16.65 -5.50
CA ALA A 110 -2.87 -15.28 -5.88
C ALA A 110 -2.01 -14.81 -7.06
N GLN A 111 -0.74 -15.21 -7.10
CA GLN A 111 0.12 -14.92 -8.25
C GLN A 111 -0.36 -15.64 -9.53
N GLN A 112 -0.75 -16.91 -9.42
CA GLN A 112 -1.31 -17.66 -10.56
C GLN A 112 -2.60 -17.00 -11.09
N VAL A 113 -3.46 -16.50 -10.20
CA VAL A 113 -4.67 -15.76 -10.59
C VAL A 113 -4.29 -14.46 -11.31
N VAL A 114 -3.34 -13.69 -10.81
CA VAL A 114 -2.86 -12.48 -11.48
C VAL A 114 -2.36 -12.80 -12.89
N ASP A 115 -1.54 -13.85 -13.04
CA ASP A 115 -0.98 -14.25 -14.34
C ASP A 115 -2.07 -14.75 -15.31
N ALA A 116 -3.12 -15.38 -14.81
CA ALA A 116 -4.26 -15.84 -15.59
C ALA A 116 -5.24 -14.71 -15.98
N VAL A 117 -5.37 -13.67 -15.15
CA VAL A 117 -6.31 -12.56 -15.38
C VAL A 117 -5.72 -11.45 -16.24
N LYS A 118 -4.42 -11.15 -16.10
CA LYS A 118 -3.70 -10.16 -16.91
C LYS A 118 -3.94 -10.23 -18.44
N PRO A 119 -3.98 -11.41 -19.09
CA PRO A 119 -4.20 -11.48 -20.54
C PRO A 119 -5.66 -11.31 -20.96
N ILE A 120 -6.62 -11.23 -20.02
CA ILE A 120 -8.04 -11.10 -20.35
C ILE A 120 -8.30 -9.69 -20.92
N PRO A 121 -8.93 -9.55 -22.10
CA PRO A 121 -9.26 -8.25 -22.65
C PRO A 121 -10.12 -7.43 -21.68
N GLY A 122 -9.66 -6.20 -21.39
CA GLY A 122 -10.31 -5.29 -20.44
C GLY A 122 -9.85 -5.43 -18.98
N ALA A 123 -8.99 -6.39 -18.65
CA ALA A 123 -8.36 -6.46 -17.34
C ALA A 123 -7.21 -5.45 -17.25
N GLU A 124 -7.44 -4.34 -16.55
CA GLU A 124 -6.42 -3.32 -16.29
C GLU A 124 -6.00 -3.32 -14.82
N ASP A 125 -4.78 -2.84 -14.55
CA ASP A 125 -4.24 -2.66 -13.19
C ASP A 125 -4.37 -3.90 -12.28
N VAL A 126 -4.13 -5.10 -12.84
CA VAL A 126 -4.25 -6.38 -12.12
C VAL A 126 -3.05 -6.59 -11.18
N PHE A 127 -3.30 -6.56 -9.86
CA PHE A 127 -2.29 -6.83 -8.84
C PHE A 127 -2.82 -7.72 -7.71
N THR A 128 -1.90 -8.24 -6.89
CA THR A 128 -2.21 -8.95 -5.65
C THR A 128 -1.40 -8.37 -4.50
N VAL A 129 -1.98 -8.37 -3.29
CA VAL A 129 -1.27 -8.00 -2.07
C VAL A 129 -0.50 -9.20 -1.56
N LYS A 130 0.81 -9.05 -1.41
CA LYS A 130 1.66 -10.08 -0.80
C LYS A 130 1.56 -10.02 0.72
N ASN A 131 1.12 -11.10 1.34
CA ASN A 131 1.09 -11.24 2.80
C ASN A 131 2.44 -11.76 3.33
N GLU A 132 3.56 -11.22 2.84
CA GLU A 132 4.91 -11.67 3.16
C GLU A 132 5.91 -10.50 3.09
N GLY A 133 7.08 -10.66 3.72
CA GLY A 133 8.20 -9.71 3.58
C GLY A 133 8.37 -8.72 4.73
N LEU A 134 7.48 -8.70 5.72
CA LEU A 134 7.74 -7.99 6.97
C LEU A 134 8.84 -8.70 7.74
N GLN A 135 9.95 -7.98 7.97
CA GLN A 135 11.06 -8.48 8.77
C GLN A 135 10.82 -8.13 10.24
N TYR A 136 10.80 -9.15 11.09
CA TYR A 136 10.71 -8.98 12.53
C TYR A 136 12.07 -9.26 13.15
N TYR A 137 12.56 -8.32 13.95
CA TYR A 137 13.68 -8.59 14.83
C TYR A 137 13.14 -9.20 16.13
N ARG A 138 13.22 -10.54 16.23
CA ARG A 138 12.72 -11.28 17.39
C ARG A 138 13.81 -11.40 18.43
N ILE A 139 13.55 -10.86 19.62
CA ILE A 139 14.41 -11.01 20.79
C ILE A 139 13.74 -12.05 21.71
N GLU A 140 14.41 -13.18 21.89
CA GLU A 140 13.97 -14.23 22.82
C GLU A 140 14.80 -14.15 24.10
N ILE A 141 14.11 -14.02 25.23
CA ILE A 141 14.76 -14.00 26.54
C ILE A 141 14.90 -15.44 27.02
N ASP A 142 16.14 -15.86 27.25
CA ASP A 142 16.42 -17.12 27.95
C ASP A 142 15.98 -16.99 29.41
N ARG A 143 14.83 -17.61 29.72
CA ARG A 143 14.22 -17.56 31.06
C ARG A 143 15.10 -18.22 32.13
N LEU A 144 15.87 -19.26 31.76
CA LEU A 144 16.76 -19.95 32.71
C LEU A 144 17.99 -19.11 33.02
N ALA A 145 18.58 -18.47 32.01
CA ALA A 145 19.70 -17.55 32.20
C ALA A 145 19.26 -16.31 33.02
N ALA A 146 18.10 -15.74 32.71
CA ALA A 146 17.52 -14.63 33.48
C ALA A 146 17.32 -15.00 34.96
N GLY A 147 16.74 -16.18 35.22
CA GLY A 147 16.52 -16.68 36.59
C GLY A 147 17.81 -16.90 37.37
N ARG A 148 18.89 -17.38 36.74
CA ARG A 148 20.21 -17.54 37.39
C ARG A 148 20.82 -16.20 37.82
N LEU A 149 20.48 -15.12 37.13
CA LEU A 149 20.94 -13.77 37.42
C LEU A 149 19.95 -12.98 38.30
N GLY A 150 18.84 -13.61 38.72
CA GLY A 150 17.81 -12.98 39.55
C GLY A 150 16.92 -11.98 38.79
N PHE A 151 16.91 -11.99 37.46
CA PHE A 151 16.07 -11.11 36.66
C PHE A 151 14.68 -11.70 36.43
N ASN A 152 13.66 -10.84 36.53
CA ASN A 152 12.33 -11.15 36.04
C ASN A 152 12.26 -10.90 34.52
N VAL A 153 11.73 -11.86 33.77
CA VAL A 153 11.55 -11.75 32.32
C VAL A 153 10.66 -10.56 31.96
N ASP A 154 9.61 -10.31 32.73
CA ASP A 154 8.67 -9.21 32.47
C ASP A 154 9.37 -7.84 32.60
N GLU A 155 10.28 -7.70 33.57
CA GLU A 155 11.07 -6.47 33.75
C GLU A 155 12.03 -6.25 32.59
N VAL A 156 12.70 -7.32 32.12
CA VAL A 156 13.59 -7.25 30.96
C VAL A 156 12.82 -6.86 29.70
N GLN A 157 11.63 -7.45 29.48
CA GLN A 157 10.76 -7.09 28.36
C GLN A 157 10.30 -5.64 28.45
N HIS A 158 9.90 -5.18 29.65
CA HIS A 158 9.42 -3.82 29.84
C HIS A 158 10.53 -2.78 29.66
N ALA A 159 11.73 -3.07 30.15
CA ALA A 159 12.91 -2.24 29.96
C ALA A 159 13.26 -2.12 28.47
N LEU A 160 13.32 -3.25 27.76
CA LEU A 160 13.58 -3.27 26.32
C LEU A 160 12.51 -2.47 25.54
N ARG A 161 11.23 -2.68 25.84
CA ARG A 161 10.14 -1.92 25.21
C ARG A 161 10.31 -0.41 25.42
N THR A 162 10.62 -0.01 26.64
CA THR A 162 10.85 1.42 26.97
C THR A 162 12.03 2.00 26.19
N GLN A 163 13.10 1.24 25.98
CA GLN A 163 14.28 1.70 25.23
C GLN A 163 14.02 1.77 23.71
N VAL A 164 13.19 0.88 23.16
CA VAL A 164 12.92 0.79 21.72
C VAL A 164 11.75 1.66 21.27
N GLU A 165 10.62 1.60 21.98
CA GLU A 165 9.36 2.26 21.61
C GLU A 165 9.16 3.60 22.34
N GLY A 166 9.93 3.85 23.40
CA GLY A 166 9.65 4.93 24.35
C GLY A 166 8.48 4.58 25.26
N ARG A 167 8.20 5.47 26.22
CA ARG A 167 7.05 5.34 27.14
C ARG A 167 6.38 6.70 27.30
N VAL A 168 5.09 6.77 27.03
CA VAL A 168 4.27 7.93 27.36
C VAL A 168 4.06 7.94 28.88
N LEU A 169 4.51 9.00 29.55
CA LEU A 169 4.39 9.17 31.00
C LEU A 169 3.21 10.06 31.41
N GLY A 170 2.55 10.70 30.44
CA GLY A 170 1.42 11.60 30.60
C GLY A 170 1.10 12.29 29.29
#